data_AF-A0AAW8KUM3-F1
#
_entry.id   AF-A0AAW8KUM3-F1
#
_cell.length_a   1.000
_cell.length_b   1.000
_cell.length_c   1.000
_cell.angle_alpha   90.00
_cell.angle_beta   90.00
_cell.angle_gamma   90.00
#
_symmetry.space_group_name_H-M   'P 1'
#
loop_
_entity.id
_entity.type
_entity.pdbx_description
1 polymer ?
#
loop_
_entity_poly.entity_id
_entity_poly.type
_entity_poly.pdbx_seq_one_letter_code
_entity_poly.pdbx_strand_id
1 'polypeptide(L)'
;IRETNAHGVSIVHIKKDPTTQQVTIDKSSAFNRRITASTEMDFEGAAAGSGLLATRFSPNARKTRGTHNNCGNGYTPWGTYLTTEENFIGYFQRSGSDEYARTDAEKIALKRYGLGVKKDELYRYEKDEKGAPKKDTEGKIIYEKDKNGELIPNVDEQGRQIYLGASSRYGWETAIG
;
A
#
# COMPACT_ATOMS: atom_id res chain seq x y z
N ILE A 1 7.35 -11.22 -8.14
CA ILE A 1 8.63 -10.64 -8.62
C ILE A 1 8.48 -9.98 -10.00
N ARG A 2 7.76 -10.60 -10.94
CA ARG A 2 7.56 -10.04 -12.29
C ARG A 2 6.92 -8.65 -12.25
N GLU A 3 5.88 -8.51 -11.44
CA GLU A 3 5.07 -7.31 -11.25
C GLU A 3 5.91 -6.20 -10.61
N THR A 4 6.68 -6.54 -9.58
CA THR A 4 7.66 -5.64 -8.93
C THR A 4 8.65 -5.03 -9.93
N ASN A 5 9.14 -5.88 -10.86
CA ASN A 5 10.12 -5.49 -11.86
C ASN A 5 9.52 -4.68 -13.02
N ALA A 6 8.19 -4.62 -13.14
CA ALA A 6 7.50 -3.79 -14.12
C ALA A 6 7.37 -2.32 -13.67
N HIS A 7 7.46 -2.06 -12.36
CA HIS A 7 7.38 -0.71 -11.80
C HIS A 7 8.76 -0.04 -11.66
N GLY A 8 8.73 1.24 -11.29
CA GLY A 8 9.89 2.04 -10.99
C GLY A 8 10.33 2.94 -12.13
N VAL A 9 11.65 3.07 -12.31
CA VAL A 9 12.27 3.99 -13.28
C VAL A 9 13.30 3.22 -14.11
N SER A 10 13.39 3.55 -15.40
CA SER A 10 14.45 3.07 -16.29
C SER A 10 15.36 4.23 -16.66
N ILE A 11 16.64 4.12 -16.33
CA ILE A 11 17.68 5.06 -16.75
C ILE A 11 18.34 4.43 -17.98
N VAL A 12 18.31 5.15 -19.10
CA VAL A 12 18.77 4.66 -20.41
C VAL A 12 19.69 5.70 -21.04
N HIS A 13 20.90 5.28 -21.39
CA HIS A 13 21.84 6.13 -22.13
C HIS A 13 21.48 6.11 -23.62
N ILE A 14 21.16 7.30 -24.15
CA ILE A 14 20.90 7.52 -25.57
C ILE A 14 22.06 8.26 -26.22
N LYS A 15 22.38 7.88 -27.46
CA LYS A 15 23.34 8.57 -28.33
C LYS A 15 22.58 9.20 -29.49
N LYS A 16 22.91 10.45 -29.83
CA LYS A 16 22.35 11.16 -30.97
C LYS A 16 23.46 11.48 -31.96
N ASP A 17 23.30 11.04 -33.20
CA ASP A 17 24.19 11.40 -34.30
C ASP A 17 23.97 12.88 -34.66
N PRO A 18 25.03 13.72 -34.68
CA PRO A 18 24.89 15.15 -34.94
C PRO A 18 24.53 15.47 -36.40
N THR A 19 24.84 14.60 -37.35
CA THR A 19 24.61 14.79 -38.78
C THR A 19 23.27 14.19 -39.21
N THR A 20 23.04 12.91 -38.90
CA THR A 20 21.82 12.18 -39.31
C THR A 20 20.66 12.39 -38.34
N GLN A 21 20.92 12.96 -37.16
CA GLN A 21 19.95 13.13 -36.06
C GLN A 21 19.40 11.81 -35.50
N GLN A 22 19.96 10.66 -35.91
CA GLN A 22 19.55 9.35 -35.45
C GLN A 22 19.77 9.20 -33.94
N VAL A 23 18.77 8.69 -33.22
CA VAL A 23 18.84 8.37 -31.79
C VAL A 23 18.96 6.86 -31.61
N THR A 24 19.97 6.41 -30.87
CA THR A 24 20.20 5.00 -30.53
C THR A 24 20.36 4.82 -29.03
N ILE A 25 20.04 3.61 -28.54
CA ILE A 25 20.29 3.24 -27.15
C ILE A 25 21.66 2.59 -27.06
N ASP A 26 22.53 3.11 -26.19
CA ASP A 26 23.77 2.44 -25.85
C ASP A 26 23.50 1.36 -24.79
N LYS A 27 23.29 0.13 -25.26
CA LYS A 27 23.01 -1.03 -24.38
C LYS A 27 24.18 -1.38 -23.45
N SER A 28 25.40 -0.99 -23.80
CA SER A 28 26.63 -1.31 -23.04
C SER A 28 26.96 -0.28 -21.96
N SER A 29 26.21 0.83 -21.90
CA SER A 29 26.46 1.91 -20.95
C SER A 29 26.34 1.44 -19.50
N ALA A 30 27.38 1.73 -18.70
CA ALA A 30 27.37 1.51 -17.24
C ALA A 30 26.33 2.38 -16.50
N PHE A 31 25.81 3.43 -17.15
CA PHE A 31 24.75 4.28 -16.58
C PHE A 31 23.35 3.68 -16.71
N ASN A 32 23.17 2.64 -17.54
CA ASN A 32 21.88 1.99 -17.67
C ASN A 32 21.51 1.34 -16.33
N ARG A 33 20.34 1.68 -15.79
CA ARG A 33 19.92 1.22 -14.47
C ARG A 33 18.42 1.03 -14.41
N ARG A 34 17.99 -0.04 -13.72
CA ARG A 34 16.61 -0.22 -13.29
C ARG A 34 16.49 0.11 -11.81
N ILE A 35 15.53 0.97 -11.51
CA ILE A 35 14.97 1.16 -10.18
C ILE A 35 13.61 0.47 -10.22
N THR A 36 13.31 -0.40 -9.27
CA THR A 36 12.09 -1.22 -9.24
C THR A 36 11.36 -1.06 -7.90
N ALA A 37 10.20 -1.69 -7.77
CA ALA A 37 9.47 -1.75 -6.49
C ALA A 37 10.16 -2.62 -5.42
N SER A 38 11.39 -3.11 -5.64
CA SER A 38 12.21 -3.78 -4.62
C SER A 38 13.61 -3.19 -4.44
N THR A 39 13.97 -2.12 -5.16
CA THR A 39 15.23 -1.42 -4.92
C THR A 39 15.23 -0.84 -3.51
N GLU A 40 16.21 -1.13 -2.67
CA GLU A 40 16.30 -0.47 -1.36
C GLU A 40 16.47 1.05 -1.54
N MET A 41 15.71 1.82 -0.76
CA MET A 41 15.71 3.28 -0.79
C MET A 41 15.70 3.84 0.62
N ASP A 42 16.28 5.02 0.78
CA ASP A 42 16.28 5.75 2.05
C ASP A 42 15.08 6.70 2.12
N PHE A 43 14.51 6.83 3.31
CA PHE A 43 13.61 7.93 3.62
C PHE A 43 14.43 9.11 4.14
N GLU A 44 14.17 10.29 3.58
CA GLU A 44 14.79 11.55 3.99
C GLU A 44 13.74 12.61 4.30
N GLY A 45 14.15 13.68 4.98
CA GLY A 45 13.28 14.78 5.39
C GLY A 45 12.56 14.55 6.73
N ALA A 46 11.58 15.40 7.04
CA ALA A 46 10.99 15.49 8.38
C ALA A 46 10.27 14.23 8.88
N ALA A 47 9.80 13.38 7.96
CA ALA A 47 9.12 12.13 8.32
C ALA A 47 10.11 10.98 8.58
N ALA A 48 11.37 11.07 8.15
CA ALA A 48 12.35 10.00 8.28
C ALA A 48 12.64 9.69 9.76
N GLY A 49 12.56 8.41 10.13
CA GLY A 49 12.70 7.96 11.52
C GLY A 49 11.42 8.04 12.36
N SER A 50 10.30 8.54 11.79
CA SER A 50 9.00 8.51 12.47
C SER A 50 8.51 7.09 12.68
N GLY A 51 7.92 6.81 13.84
CA GLY A 51 7.28 5.50 14.11
C GLY A 51 6.21 5.11 13.09
N LEU A 52 5.63 6.07 12.36
CA LEU A 52 4.67 5.82 11.28
C LEU A 52 5.28 5.19 10.02
N LEU A 53 6.60 5.31 9.82
CA LEU A 53 7.33 4.68 8.73
C LEU A 53 8.03 3.39 9.17
N ALA A 54 7.91 2.99 10.44
CA ALA A 54 8.53 1.79 10.95
C ALA A 54 7.84 0.54 10.40
N THR A 55 8.64 -0.39 9.91
CA THR A 55 8.18 -1.70 9.45
C THR A 55 9.14 -2.78 9.95
N ARG A 56 8.78 -4.06 9.79
CA ARG A 56 9.72 -5.17 10.09
C ARG A 56 11.02 -5.10 9.29
N PHE A 57 10.98 -4.54 8.07
CA PHE A 57 12.16 -4.36 7.24
C PHE A 57 13.03 -3.19 7.72
N SER A 58 12.41 -2.07 8.12
CA SER A 58 13.10 -0.92 8.68
C SER A 58 12.46 -0.52 10.01
N PRO A 59 12.85 -1.18 11.13
CA PRO A 59 12.33 -0.84 12.45
C PRO A 59 12.72 0.59 12.88
N ASN A 60 13.83 1.09 12.36
CA ASN A 60 14.30 2.47 12.57
C ASN A 60 13.67 3.49 11.60
N ALA A 61 12.71 3.09 10.76
CA ALA A 61 11.91 3.99 9.93
C ALA A 61 12.70 4.88 8.94
N ARG A 62 13.85 4.39 8.46
CA ARG A 62 14.75 5.13 7.57
C ARG A 62 14.94 4.50 6.20
N LYS A 63 14.44 3.28 5.99
CA LYS A 63 14.55 2.56 4.73
C LYS A 63 13.20 2.03 4.26
N THR A 64 13.07 1.91 2.96
CA THR A 64 11.95 1.25 2.29
C THR A 64 12.45 0.38 1.15
N ARG A 65 11.52 -0.36 0.55
CA ARG A 65 11.76 -1.10 -0.69
C ARG A 65 10.94 -0.48 -1.81
N GLY A 66 11.67 0.11 -2.73
CA GLY A 66 11.24 0.43 -4.06
C GLY A 66 10.44 1.70 -4.20
N THR A 67 10.06 1.93 -5.44
CA THR A 67 9.04 2.90 -5.81
C THR A 67 8.09 2.27 -6.82
N HIS A 68 6.81 2.59 -6.71
CA HIS A 68 5.78 1.95 -7.53
C HIS A 68 4.69 2.90 -7.99
N ASN A 69 4.07 2.49 -9.09
CA ASN A 69 3.04 3.27 -9.79
C ASN A 69 3.49 4.72 -10.07
N ASN A 70 4.74 4.81 -10.54
CA ASN A 70 5.40 6.03 -10.97
C ASN A 70 4.63 6.64 -12.15
N CYS A 71 4.18 7.88 -12.01
CA CYS A 71 3.33 8.53 -12.99
C CYS A 71 4.02 9.75 -13.62
N GLY A 72 4.12 10.84 -12.86
CA GLY A 72 4.75 12.07 -13.29
C GLY A 72 6.25 12.10 -13.04
N ASN A 73 6.88 13.17 -13.53
CA ASN A 73 8.30 13.40 -13.34
C ASN A 73 8.65 14.88 -13.17
N GLY A 74 9.85 15.11 -12.64
CA GLY A 74 10.48 16.43 -12.59
C GLY A 74 11.97 16.32 -12.86
N TYR A 75 12.57 17.41 -13.33
CA TYR A 75 14.02 17.53 -13.45
C TYR A 75 14.46 18.74 -12.63
N THR A 76 15.42 18.55 -11.75
CA THR A 76 15.91 19.63 -10.90
C THR A 76 17.04 20.39 -11.59
N PRO A 77 17.19 21.71 -11.33
CA PRO A 77 18.29 22.49 -11.88
C PRO A 77 19.69 22.00 -11.50
N TRP A 78 19.82 21.18 -10.46
CA TRP A 78 21.07 20.57 -10.00
C TRP A 78 21.29 19.15 -10.54
N GLY A 79 20.56 18.74 -11.58
CA GLY A 79 20.85 17.51 -12.32
C GLY A 79 20.28 16.23 -11.72
N THR A 80 19.20 16.30 -10.94
CA THR A 80 18.52 15.11 -10.42
C THR A 80 17.14 14.92 -11.05
N TYR A 81 16.70 13.66 -11.10
CA TYR A 81 15.39 13.28 -11.59
C TYR A 81 14.43 13.02 -10.42
N LEU A 82 13.22 13.54 -10.54
CA LEU A 82 12.12 13.29 -9.62
C LEU A 82 11.13 12.36 -10.31
N THR A 83 10.70 11.32 -9.61
CA THR A 83 9.57 10.46 -9.98
C THR A 83 8.49 10.60 -8.92
N THR A 84 7.22 10.50 -9.32
CA THR A 84 6.10 10.64 -8.38
C THR A 84 5.28 9.36 -8.32
N GLU A 85 5.05 8.88 -7.10
CA GLU A 85 4.13 7.77 -6.86
C GLU A 85 2.68 8.29 -6.87
N GLU A 86 1.86 7.73 -7.74
CA GLU A 86 0.43 7.98 -7.81
C GLU A 86 -0.31 6.67 -7.57
N ASN A 87 -1.60 6.68 -7.20
CA ASN A 87 -2.44 5.47 -7.05
C ASN A 87 -1.77 4.29 -6.31
N PHE A 88 -0.76 4.58 -5.48
CA PHE A 88 0.07 3.59 -4.80
C PHE A 88 -0.80 2.72 -3.89
N ILE A 89 -1.87 3.30 -3.34
CA ILE A 89 -2.79 2.59 -2.47
C ILE A 89 -3.49 1.41 -3.15
N GLY A 90 -3.60 1.40 -4.49
CA GLY A 90 -4.23 0.29 -5.22
C GLY A 90 -3.47 -1.03 -5.14
N TYR A 91 -2.24 -1.00 -4.59
CA TYR A 91 -1.37 -2.14 -4.35
C TYR A 91 -1.39 -2.58 -2.88
N PHE A 92 -2.07 -1.85 -1.99
CA PHE A 92 -2.14 -2.19 -0.58
C PHE A 92 -3.52 -2.68 -0.21
N GLN A 93 -3.54 -3.64 0.71
CA GLN A 93 -4.75 -4.09 1.36
C GLN A 93 -4.55 -4.02 2.88
N ARG A 94 -5.65 -3.82 3.58
CA ARG A 94 -5.69 -3.82 5.04
C ARG A 94 -6.62 -4.95 5.50
N SER A 95 -6.12 -5.83 6.35
CA SER A 95 -6.91 -6.93 6.94
C SER A 95 -8.04 -6.43 7.83
N GLY A 96 -7.86 -5.26 8.47
CA GLY A 96 -8.80 -4.71 9.44
C GLY A 96 -8.66 -5.33 10.85
N SER A 97 -7.71 -6.24 11.05
CA SER A 97 -7.42 -6.82 12.38
C SER A 97 -6.92 -5.79 13.39
N ASP A 98 -6.33 -4.69 12.91
CA ASP A 98 -5.83 -3.59 13.74
C ASP A 98 -6.88 -2.50 14.02
N GLU A 99 -8.09 -2.57 13.44
CA GLU A 99 -9.08 -1.47 13.47
C GLU A 99 -9.43 -0.97 14.87
N TYR A 100 -9.55 -1.87 15.84
CA TYR A 100 -9.90 -1.50 17.22
C TYR A 100 -8.72 -0.98 18.04
N ALA A 101 -7.48 -1.26 17.60
CA ALA A 101 -6.27 -0.74 18.23
C ALA A 101 -5.88 0.66 17.71
N ARG A 102 -6.46 1.10 16.58
CA ARG A 102 -6.19 2.41 15.98
C ARG A 102 -6.99 3.53 16.65
N THR A 103 -6.34 4.68 16.77
CA THR A 103 -6.97 5.96 17.14
C THR A 103 -7.91 6.44 16.04
N ASP A 104 -8.82 7.37 16.37
CA ASP A 104 -9.75 7.91 15.38
C ASP A 104 -9.04 8.75 14.30
N ALA A 105 -7.96 9.43 14.66
CA ALA A 105 -7.12 10.15 13.70
C ALA A 105 -6.49 9.21 12.65
N GLU A 106 -5.97 8.06 13.08
CA GLU A 106 -5.42 7.05 12.17
C GLU A 106 -6.50 6.47 11.24
N LYS A 107 -7.70 6.19 11.77
CA LYS A 107 -8.83 5.71 10.96
C LYS A 107 -9.24 6.71 9.89
N ILE A 108 -9.29 8.00 10.23
CA ILE A 108 -9.58 9.08 9.26
C ILE A 108 -8.51 9.12 8.16
N ALA A 109 -7.23 9.05 8.54
CA ALA A 109 -6.12 9.03 7.59
C ALA A 109 -6.19 7.82 6.65
N LEU A 110 -6.39 6.61 7.19
CA LEU A 110 -6.52 5.38 6.40
C LEU A 110 -7.70 5.46 5.43
N LYS A 111 -8.87 5.92 5.90
CA LYS A 111 -10.04 6.13 5.05
C LYS A 111 -9.77 7.14 3.94
N ARG A 112 -9.10 8.26 4.25
CA ARG A 112 -8.77 9.30 3.28
C ARG A 112 -7.96 8.76 2.10
N TYR A 113 -7.03 7.83 2.36
CA TYR A 113 -6.20 7.24 1.32
C TYR A 113 -6.82 6.00 0.65
N GLY A 114 -7.97 5.50 1.12
CA GLY A 114 -8.65 4.34 0.50
C GLY A 114 -8.43 3.00 1.21
N LEU A 115 -7.85 3.01 2.41
CA LEU A 115 -7.70 1.83 3.30
C LEU A 115 -8.71 1.85 4.46
N GLY A 116 -9.80 2.58 4.31
CA GLY A 116 -10.89 2.56 5.27
C GLY A 116 -11.58 1.20 5.26
N VAL A 117 -11.91 0.69 6.44
CA VAL A 117 -12.69 -0.54 6.56
C VAL A 117 -14.15 -0.21 6.85
N LYS A 118 -15.06 -1.00 6.29
CA LYS A 118 -16.47 -0.97 6.69
C LYS A 118 -16.61 -1.81 7.97
N LYS A 119 -17.07 -1.17 9.05
CA LYS A 119 -17.13 -1.78 10.39
C LYS A 119 -18.04 -3.02 10.43
N ASP A 120 -19.05 -3.07 9.59
CA ASP A 120 -20.12 -4.09 9.55
C ASP A 120 -19.83 -5.28 8.62
N GLU A 121 -18.82 -5.20 7.76
CA GLU A 121 -18.48 -6.27 6.81
C GLU A 121 -17.33 -7.17 7.29
N LEU A 122 -16.57 -6.74 8.29
CA LEU A 122 -15.35 -7.46 8.75
C LEU A 122 -15.62 -8.58 9.76
N TYR A 123 -16.61 -8.40 10.64
CA TYR A 123 -16.88 -9.30 11.75
C TYR A 123 -18.34 -9.70 11.79
N ARG A 124 -18.62 -10.89 12.32
CA ARG A 124 -19.98 -11.38 12.53
C ARG A 124 -20.69 -10.51 13.56
N TYR A 125 -21.99 -10.35 13.38
CA TYR A 125 -22.83 -9.54 14.26
C TYR A 125 -24.19 -10.20 14.49
N GLU A 126 -24.77 -9.92 15.65
CA GLU A 126 -26.12 -10.37 15.98
C GLU A 126 -27.14 -9.69 15.06
N LYS A 127 -28.11 -10.45 14.56
CA LYS A 127 -29.22 -9.92 13.75
C LYS A 127 -30.48 -9.76 14.59
N ASP A 128 -31.28 -8.74 14.27
CA ASP A 128 -32.62 -8.57 14.82
C ASP A 128 -33.65 -9.48 14.13
N GLU A 129 -34.91 -9.43 14.58
CA GLU A 129 -36.03 -10.23 14.04
C GLU A 129 -36.31 -9.97 12.56
N LYS A 130 -35.82 -8.85 12.01
CA LYS A 130 -35.96 -8.46 10.60
C LYS A 130 -34.70 -8.77 9.79
N GLY A 131 -33.69 -9.40 10.40
CA GLY A 131 -32.42 -9.76 9.76
C GLY A 131 -31.42 -8.61 9.63
N ALA A 132 -31.70 -7.44 10.22
CA ALA A 132 -30.79 -6.30 10.22
C ALA A 132 -29.79 -6.38 11.39
N PRO A 133 -28.65 -5.65 11.36
CA PRO A 133 -27.70 -5.65 12.46
C PRO A 133 -28.35 -5.16 13.76
N LYS A 134 -28.31 -5.98 14.80
CA LYS A 134 -28.81 -5.64 16.13
C LYS A 134 -27.91 -4.58 16.74
N LYS A 135 -28.53 -3.56 17.34
CA LYS A 135 -27.83 -2.42 17.94
C LYS A 135 -28.03 -2.39 19.45
N ASP A 136 -27.03 -1.94 20.18
CA ASP A 136 -27.11 -1.67 21.61
C ASP A 136 -27.89 -0.38 21.91
N THR A 137 -28.02 -0.05 23.19
CA THR A 137 -28.73 1.15 23.67
C THR A 137 -28.08 2.47 23.24
N GLU A 138 -26.84 2.43 22.75
CA GLU A 138 -26.12 3.58 22.19
C GLU A 138 -26.19 3.63 20.64
N GLY A 139 -26.89 2.68 20.02
CA GLY A 139 -27.02 2.56 18.57
C GLY A 139 -25.82 1.93 17.87
N LYS A 140 -24.89 1.30 18.60
CA LYS A 140 -23.74 0.58 18.03
C LYS A 140 -24.10 -0.88 17.74
N ILE A 141 -23.51 -1.46 16.70
CA ILE A 141 -23.75 -2.86 16.30
C ILE A 141 -23.18 -3.82 17.35
N ILE A 142 -23.95 -4.86 17.70
CA ILE A 142 -23.54 -5.95 18.58
C ILE A 142 -22.82 -7.03 17.77
N TYR A 143 -21.51 -7.16 17.97
CA TYR A 143 -20.67 -8.13 17.25
C TYR A 143 -20.52 -9.45 18.02
N GLU A 144 -20.43 -10.56 17.28
CA GLU A 144 -20.14 -11.88 17.85
C GLU A 144 -18.67 -11.97 18.29
N LYS A 145 -18.45 -12.60 19.44
CA LYS A 145 -17.13 -12.83 20.03
C LYS A 145 -16.83 -14.31 20.20
N ASP A 146 -15.57 -14.69 20.06
CA ASP A 146 -15.09 -16.02 20.34
C ASP A 146 -14.98 -16.28 21.86
N LYS A 147 -14.56 -17.49 22.22
CA LYS A 147 -14.37 -17.92 23.62
C LYS A 147 -13.33 -17.09 24.39
N ASN A 148 -12.46 -16.35 23.71
CA ASN A 148 -11.43 -15.49 24.28
C ASN A 148 -11.91 -14.02 24.37
N GLY A 149 -13.11 -13.72 23.87
CA GLY A 149 -13.66 -12.36 23.82
C GLY A 149 -13.21 -11.55 22.60
N GLU A 150 -12.53 -12.16 21.64
CA GLU A 150 -12.11 -11.54 20.39
C GLU A 150 -13.23 -11.58 19.35
N LEU A 151 -13.26 -10.61 18.44
CA LEU A 151 -14.32 -10.52 17.43
C LEU A 151 -14.14 -11.59 16.35
N ILE A 152 -15.25 -12.25 15.96
CA ILE A 152 -15.21 -13.32 14.96
C ILE A 152 -15.25 -12.71 13.56
N PRO A 153 -14.23 -12.91 12.70
CA PRO A 153 -14.21 -12.33 11.36
C PRO A 153 -15.21 -13.03 10.43
N ASN A 154 -15.76 -12.29 9.47
CA ASN A 154 -16.54 -12.88 8.39
C ASN A 154 -15.63 -13.67 7.44
N VAL A 155 -16.13 -14.81 6.97
CA VAL A 155 -15.43 -15.70 6.01
C VAL A 155 -16.26 -15.86 4.74
N ASP A 156 -15.60 -16.05 3.60
CA ASP A 156 -16.22 -16.37 2.32
C ASP A 156 -16.63 -17.85 2.24
N GLU A 157 -17.23 -18.24 1.12
CA GLU A 157 -17.69 -19.63 0.86
C GLU A 157 -16.55 -20.67 0.92
N GLN A 158 -15.30 -20.24 0.82
CA GLN A 158 -14.10 -21.07 0.87
C GLN A 158 -13.45 -21.07 2.25
N GLY A 159 -14.08 -20.44 3.25
CA GLY A 159 -13.58 -20.34 4.63
C GLY A 159 -12.44 -19.34 4.80
N ARG A 160 -12.14 -18.52 3.80
CA ARG A 160 -11.13 -17.45 3.88
C ARG A 160 -11.79 -16.22 4.45
N GLN A 161 -11.09 -15.47 5.30
CA GLN A 161 -11.65 -14.21 5.81
C GLN A 161 -11.98 -13.28 4.64
N ILE A 162 -13.14 -12.61 4.65
CA ILE A 162 -13.69 -11.88 3.48
C ILE A 162 -12.74 -10.81 2.94
N TYR A 163 -11.79 -10.33 3.75
CA TYR A 163 -10.72 -9.45 3.28
C TYR A 163 -9.66 -10.12 2.37
N LEU A 164 -9.58 -11.45 2.28
CA LEU A 164 -8.72 -12.18 1.32
C LEU A 164 -9.31 -12.22 -0.10
N GLY A 165 -10.53 -11.73 -0.31
CA GLY A 165 -11.26 -11.82 -1.59
C GLY A 165 -11.65 -10.49 -2.24
N ALA A 166 -11.50 -9.35 -1.56
CA ALA A 166 -11.65 -8.05 -2.19
C ALA A 166 -10.39 -7.77 -3.03
N SER A 167 -10.54 -7.60 -4.34
CA SER A 167 -9.42 -7.31 -5.22
C SER A 167 -8.73 -6.00 -4.78
N SER A 168 -7.46 -6.07 -4.38
CA SER A 168 -6.60 -4.93 -4.69
C SER A 168 -6.52 -4.88 -6.21
N ARG A 169 -6.71 -3.69 -6.79
CA ARG A 169 -6.80 -3.53 -8.25
C ARG A 169 -5.56 -4.09 -8.97
N TYR A 170 -4.44 -4.23 -8.25
CA TYR A 170 -3.14 -4.61 -8.80
C TYR A 170 -2.29 -5.61 -7.97
N GLY A 171 -2.81 -6.19 -6.88
CA GLY A 171 -2.25 -7.42 -6.29
C GLY A 171 -0.96 -7.31 -5.48
N TRP A 172 -0.97 -6.64 -4.32
CA TRP A 172 -0.05 -7.01 -3.22
C TRP A 172 -0.78 -7.11 -1.89
N GLU A 173 -0.44 -8.15 -1.14
CA GLU A 173 -1.02 -8.47 0.17
C GLU A 173 -0.38 -7.67 1.29
N THR A 174 -1.25 -7.26 2.20
CA THR A 174 -1.10 -6.56 3.50
C THR A 174 0.30 -6.37 4.08
N ALA A 175 0.63 -5.11 4.39
CA ALA A 175 1.63 -4.79 5.40
C ALA A 175 1.12 -5.27 6.78
N ILE A 176 1.54 -6.45 7.21
CA ILE A 176 1.52 -6.80 8.63
C ILE A 176 2.66 -5.99 9.25
N GLY A 177 2.31 -4.90 9.93
CA GLY A 177 3.18 -4.25 10.92
C GLY A 177 3.52 -5.26 12.01
#